data_AF-A0A1G0AN67-F1
#
_entry.id   AF-A0A1G0AN67-F1
#
_cell.length_a   1.000
_cell.length_b   1.000
_cell.length_c   1.000
_cell.angle_alpha   90.00
_cell.angle_beta   90.00
_cell.angle_gamma   90.00
#
_symmetry.space_group_name_H-M   'P 1'
#
loop_
_entity.id
_entity.type
_entity.pdbx_description
1 polymer ?
#
loop_
_entity_poly.entity_id
_entity_poly.type
_entity_poly.pdbx_seq_one_letter_code
_entity_poly.pdbx_strand_id
1 'polypeptide(L)'
;MATFGSILRFAIELEAATSAFYGSAVDVLKKDGLEALARELSAQHASRHRLLERTRQRVNEMVLEPIAGLDGSRYAFDATPAPGDAVLARALSLEEVAGRFYAETSAAARQALVEASRTFRKLGEESARNAGRLRGLSEI
;
A
#
# COMPACT_ATOMS: atom_id res chain seq x y z
N MET A 1 -18.99 -7.70 4.96
CA MET A 1 -18.61 -8.19 3.61
C MET A 1 -17.99 -7.03 2.85
N ALA A 2 -16.84 -7.24 2.20
CA ALA A 2 -16.21 -6.22 1.37
C ALA A 2 -16.73 -6.33 -0.07
N THR A 3 -16.94 -5.22 -0.75
CA THR A 3 -17.20 -5.18 -2.20
C THR A 3 -15.93 -4.78 -2.95
N PHE A 4 -15.84 -5.07 -4.25
CA PHE A 4 -14.71 -4.62 -5.05
C PHE A 4 -14.53 -3.10 -5.02
N GLY A 5 -15.62 -2.33 -5.03
CA GLY A 5 -15.59 -0.88 -4.88
C GLY A 5 -14.98 -0.42 -3.55
N SER A 6 -15.34 -1.07 -2.43
CA SER A 6 -14.76 -0.76 -1.11
C SER A 6 -13.26 -1.08 -1.03
N ILE A 7 -12.83 -2.19 -1.66
CA ILE A 7 -11.43 -2.61 -1.74
C ILE A 7 -10.61 -1.60 -2.54
N LEU A 8 -11.09 -1.18 -3.72
CA LEU A 8 -10.41 -0.17 -4.52
C LEU A 8 -10.32 1.16 -3.78
N ARG A 9 -11.40 1.58 -3.10
CA ARG A 9 -11.40 2.81 -2.29
C ARG A 9 -10.33 2.76 -1.20
N PHE A 10 -10.28 1.67 -0.45
CA PHE A 10 -9.25 1.46 0.58
C PHE A 10 -7.85 1.47 -0.02
N ALA A 11 -7.63 0.75 -1.13
CA ALA A 11 -6.33 0.71 -1.79
C ALA A 11 -5.86 2.12 -2.23
N ILE A 12 -6.76 2.91 -2.81
CA ILE A 12 -6.51 4.29 -3.21
C ILE A 12 -6.13 5.15 -2.00
N GLU A 13 -6.88 5.05 -0.90
CA GLU A 13 -6.60 5.79 0.33
C GLU A 13 -5.23 5.42 0.92
N LEU A 14 -4.95 4.11 1.02
CA LEU A 14 -3.67 3.60 1.51
C LEU A 14 -2.48 4.13 0.68
N GLU A 15 -2.57 4.07 -0.65
CA GLU A 15 -1.49 4.54 -1.53
C GLU A 15 -1.29 6.06 -1.45
N ALA A 16 -2.38 6.84 -1.39
CA ALA A 16 -2.30 8.29 -1.23
C ALA A 16 -1.66 8.67 0.11
N ALA A 17 -2.13 8.06 1.20
CA ALA A 17 -1.64 8.33 2.54
C ALA A 17 -0.18 7.91 2.70
N THR A 18 0.21 6.74 2.17
CA THR A 18 1.59 6.26 2.23
C THR A 18 2.55 7.11 1.38
N SER A 19 2.11 7.57 0.20
CA SER A 19 2.88 8.50 -0.61
C SER A 19 3.14 9.82 0.12
N ALA A 20 2.11 10.37 0.78
CA ALA A 20 2.21 11.58 1.58
C ALA A 20 3.12 11.40 2.80
N PHE A 21 3.01 10.27 3.49
CA PHE A 21 3.91 9.89 4.59
C PHE A 21 5.37 9.96 4.13
N TYR A 22 5.74 9.23 3.08
CA TYR A 22 7.12 9.23 2.58
C TYR A 22 7.57 10.60 2.10
N GLY A 23 6.67 11.40 1.50
CA GLY A 23 6.94 12.78 1.10
C GLY A 23 7.30 13.67 2.30
N SER A 24 6.59 13.51 3.43
CA SER A 24 6.89 14.22 4.68
C SER A 24 8.13 13.68 5.39
N ALA A 25 8.44 12.39 5.22
CA ALA A 25 9.57 11.73 5.85
C ALA A 25 10.92 12.07 5.20
N VAL A 26 10.95 12.70 4.02
CA VAL A 26 12.18 13.00 3.27
C VAL A 26 13.20 13.75 4.13
N ASP A 27 12.80 14.82 4.80
CA ASP A 27 13.72 15.64 5.60
C ASP A 27 14.23 14.93 6.86
N VAL A 28 13.43 14.01 7.40
CA VAL A 28 13.79 13.18 8.54
C VAL A 28 14.82 12.14 8.12
N LEU A 29 14.47 11.34 7.11
CA LEU A 29 15.28 10.25 6.57
C LEU A 29 16.57 10.74 5.88
N LYS A 30 16.60 12.00 5.45
CA LYS A 30 17.81 12.64 4.91
C LYS A 30 18.97 12.62 5.89
N LYS A 31 18.71 12.76 7.19
CA LYS A 31 19.75 12.75 8.24
C LYS A 31 20.50 11.43 8.30
N ASP A 32 19.81 10.35 7.92
CA ASP A 32 20.33 8.98 7.91
C ASP A 32 20.80 8.56 6.50
N GLY A 33 20.90 9.49 5.54
CA GLY A 33 21.30 9.20 4.17
C GLY A 33 20.23 8.50 3.32
N LEU A 34 18.99 8.43 3.80
CA LEU A 34 17.87 7.70 3.18
C LEU A 34 16.94 8.59 2.34
N GLU A 35 17.36 9.82 2.01
CA GLU A 35 16.57 10.77 1.20
C GLU A 35 16.14 10.17 -0.15
N ALA A 36 17.06 9.50 -0.86
CA ALA A 36 16.77 8.91 -2.16
C ALA A 36 15.71 7.81 -2.06
N LEU A 37 15.81 6.96 -1.02
CA LEU A 37 14.83 5.92 -0.73
C LEU A 37 13.45 6.50 -0.43
N ALA A 38 13.37 7.53 0.43
CA ALA A 38 12.11 8.18 0.78
C ALA A 38 11.41 8.76 -0.46
N ARG A 39 12.16 9.44 -1.33
CA ARG A 39 11.63 10.00 -2.59
C ARG A 39 11.18 8.90 -3.56
N GLU A 40 11.95 7.83 -3.69
CA GLU A 40 11.60 6.66 -4.50
C GLU A 40 10.28 6.05 -4.06
N LEU A 41 10.14 5.76 -2.76
CA LEU A 41 8.94 5.14 -2.19
C LEU A 41 7.72 6.08 -2.31
N SER A 42 7.88 7.37 -2.02
CA SER A 42 6.80 8.36 -2.22
C SER A 42 6.31 8.37 -3.68
N ALA A 43 7.22 8.39 -4.65
CA ALA A 43 6.89 8.37 -6.07
C ALA A 43 6.25 7.05 -6.52
N GLN A 44 6.72 5.93 -5.98
CA GLN A 44 6.15 4.61 -6.27
C GLN A 44 4.67 4.54 -5.82
N HIS A 45 4.39 4.92 -4.58
CA HIS A 45 3.02 4.96 -4.05
C HIS A 45 2.12 5.93 -4.82
N ALA A 46 2.63 7.11 -5.20
CA ALA A 46 1.89 8.04 -6.07
C ALA A 46 1.54 7.43 -7.44
N SER A 47 2.44 6.63 -8.02
CA SER A 47 2.20 5.92 -9.28
C SER A 47 1.12 4.84 -9.13
N ARG A 48 1.16 4.07 -8.04
CA ARG A 48 0.15 3.06 -7.70
C ARG A 48 -1.23 3.67 -7.45
N HIS A 49 -1.30 4.76 -6.70
CA HIS A 49 -2.53 5.54 -6.53
C HIS A 49 -3.18 5.89 -7.87
N ARG A 50 -2.39 6.46 -8.81
CA ARG A 50 -2.90 6.80 -10.15
C ARG A 50 -3.33 5.56 -10.96
N LEU A 51 -2.63 4.44 -10.81
CA LEU A 51 -3.02 3.17 -11.44
C LEU A 51 -4.38 2.68 -10.92
N LEU A 52 -4.60 2.73 -9.61
CA LEU A 52 -5.83 2.29 -8.98
C LEU A 52 -7.01 3.21 -9.30
N GLU A 53 -6.79 4.53 -9.32
CA GLU A 53 -7.78 5.52 -9.77
C GLU A 53 -8.25 5.25 -11.22
N ARG A 54 -7.30 5.00 -12.15
CA ARG A 54 -7.66 4.61 -13.53
C ARG A 54 -8.39 3.27 -13.58
N THR A 55 -8.00 2.32 -12.72
CA THR A 55 -8.69 1.03 -12.62
C THR A 55 -10.13 1.22 -12.15
N ARG A 56 -10.37 2.07 -11.14
CA ARG A 56 -11.70 2.42 -10.64
C ARG A 56 -12.60 3.01 -11.71
N GLN A 57 -12.06 3.87 -12.59
CA GLN A 57 -12.82 4.44 -13.70
C GLN A 57 -13.24 3.43 -14.77
N ARG A 58 -12.48 2.34 -14.94
CA ARG A 58 -12.75 1.29 -15.95
C ARG A 58 -13.71 0.23 -15.45
N VAL A 59 -13.69 -0.05 -14.15
CA VAL A 59 -14.63 -0.97 -13.54
C VAL A 59 -15.90 -0.17 -13.23
N ASN A 60 -16.95 -0.41 -14.01
CA ASN A 60 -18.27 0.15 -13.72
C ASN A 60 -18.60 -0.21 -12.25
N GLU A 61 -18.96 0.77 -11.42
CA GLU A 61 -19.05 0.66 -9.94
C GLU A 61 -20.07 -0.41 -9.42
N MET A 62 -20.65 -1.20 -10.31
CA MET A 62 -21.71 -2.18 -10.08
C MET A 62 -21.23 -3.63 -9.86
N VAL A 63 -19.94 -3.91 -9.73
CA VAL A 63 -19.50 -5.24 -9.20
C VAL A 63 -19.77 -5.26 -7.69
N LEU A 64 -21.05 -5.47 -7.36
CA LEU A 64 -21.60 -5.58 -6.02
C LEU A 64 -21.38 -6.97 -5.41
N GLU A 65 -20.75 -7.88 -6.14
CA GLU A 65 -20.43 -9.20 -5.60
C GLU A 65 -19.55 -9.05 -4.35
N PRO A 66 -20.02 -9.55 -3.20
CA PRO A 66 -19.23 -9.51 -1.99
C PRO A 66 -18.01 -10.41 -2.16
N ILE A 67 -16.84 -9.84 -1.93
CA ILE A 67 -15.59 -10.56 -1.81
C ILE A 67 -15.51 -11.07 -0.37
N ALA A 68 -15.72 -12.38 -0.22
CA ALA A 68 -15.64 -13.07 1.06
C ALA A 68 -14.18 -13.23 1.52
N GLY A 69 -13.98 -13.41 2.82
CA GLY A 69 -12.66 -13.72 3.40
C GLY A 69 -11.75 -12.52 3.68
N LEU A 70 -12.22 -11.29 3.45
CA LEU A 70 -11.49 -10.08 3.83
C LEU A 70 -12.06 -9.48 5.13
N ASP A 71 -11.16 -9.18 6.06
CA ASP A 71 -11.46 -8.51 7.32
C ASP A 71 -10.69 -7.17 7.37
N GLY A 72 -11.44 -6.08 7.20
CA GLY A 72 -10.89 -4.72 7.15
C GLY A 72 -10.11 -4.31 8.39
N SER A 73 -10.41 -4.89 9.55
CA SER A 73 -9.70 -4.57 10.80
C SER A 73 -8.23 -4.99 10.78
N ARG A 74 -7.87 -5.98 9.94
CA ARG A 74 -6.49 -6.48 9.78
C ARG A 74 -5.61 -5.59 8.92
N TYR A 75 -6.18 -4.55 8.32
CA TYR A 75 -5.49 -3.59 7.46
C TYR A 75 -5.50 -2.17 8.02
N ALA A 76 -5.76 -2.00 9.32
CA ALA A 76 -5.57 -0.71 9.98
C ALA A 76 -4.13 -0.23 9.76
N PHE A 77 -3.98 1.02 9.33
CA PHE A 77 -2.70 1.65 9.11
C PHE A 77 -2.70 3.06 9.69
N ASP A 78 -1.50 3.55 10.03
CA ASP A 78 -1.28 4.93 10.46
C ASP A 78 -0.23 5.55 9.54
N ALA A 79 -0.65 6.47 8.67
CA ALA A 79 0.24 7.18 7.75
C ALA A 79 0.51 8.62 8.21
N THR A 80 0.24 8.94 9.48
CA THR A 80 0.61 10.25 10.03
C THR A 80 2.12 10.42 10.06
N PRO A 81 2.64 11.65 9.89
CA PRO A 81 4.06 11.92 10.04
C PRO A 81 4.58 11.41 11.38
N ALA A 82 5.70 10.69 11.35
CA ALA A 82 6.34 10.14 12.53
C ALA A 82 7.64 10.90 12.84
N PRO A 83 8.00 11.07 14.12
CA PRO A 83 9.29 11.65 14.52
C PRO A 83 10.45 10.69 14.21
N GLY A 84 11.68 11.22 14.28
CA GLY A 84 12.92 10.60 13.79
C GLY A 84 13.08 9.10 14.05
N ASP A 85 13.06 8.69 15.31
CA ASP A 85 13.24 7.30 15.73
C ASP A 85 12.08 6.37 15.31
N ALA A 86 10.86 6.91 15.18
CA ALA A 86 9.68 6.16 14.80
C ALA A 86 9.45 6.07 13.29
N VAL A 87 10.16 6.85 12.47
CA VAL A 87 9.87 6.98 11.02
C VAL A 87 10.09 5.67 10.27
N LEU A 88 11.16 4.93 10.57
CA LEU A 88 11.47 3.65 9.92
C LEU A 88 10.48 2.56 10.34
N ALA A 89 10.15 2.50 11.62
CA ALA A 89 9.14 1.58 12.13
C ALA A 89 7.77 1.84 11.48
N ARG A 90 7.40 3.11 11.29
CA ARG A 90 6.16 3.49 10.62
C ARG A 90 6.17 3.14 9.13
N ALA A 91 7.27 3.43 8.43
CA ALA A 91 7.47 3.06 7.04
C ALA A 91 7.32 1.54 6.84
N LEU A 92 7.98 0.75 7.70
CA LEU A 92 7.91 -0.71 7.67
C LEU A 92 6.47 -1.20 7.89
N SER A 93 5.77 -0.64 8.89
CA SER A 93 4.38 -1.01 9.18
C SER A 93 3.44 -0.74 8.00
N LEU A 94 3.59 0.40 7.32
CA LEU A 94 2.80 0.75 6.14
C LEU A 94 3.01 -0.27 5.00
N GLU A 95 4.26 -0.65 4.73
CA GLU A 95 4.58 -1.62 3.67
C GLU A 95 4.13 -3.04 4.02
N GLU A 96 4.19 -3.44 5.30
CA GLU A 96 3.67 -4.72 5.76
C GLU A 96 2.15 -4.79 5.67
N VAL A 97 1.44 -3.71 6.02
CA VAL A 97 -0.01 -3.61 5.84
C VAL A 97 -0.38 -3.68 4.36
N ALA A 98 0.29 -2.89 3.51
CA ALA A 98 0.05 -2.91 2.06
C ALA A 98 0.32 -4.29 1.46
N GLY A 99 1.46 -4.91 1.80
CA GLY A 99 1.83 -6.24 1.33
C GLY A 99 0.77 -7.29 1.70
N ARG A 100 0.33 -7.30 2.97
CA ARG A 100 -0.72 -8.22 3.45
C ARG A 100 -2.06 -7.96 2.76
N PHE A 101 -2.49 -6.71 2.71
CA PHE A 101 -3.75 -6.32 2.09
C PHE A 101 -3.82 -6.77 0.63
N TYR A 102 -2.77 -6.49 -0.16
CA TYR A 102 -2.74 -6.83 -1.58
C TYR A 102 -2.61 -8.32 -1.84
N ALA A 103 -1.83 -9.05 -1.03
CA ALA A 103 -1.71 -10.50 -1.16
C ALA A 103 -3.05 -11.21 -0.90
N GLU A 104 -3.73 -10.84 0.17
CA GLU A 104 -5.01 -11.43 0.55
C GLU A 104 -6.13 -11.02 -0.41
N THR A 105 -6.19 -9.75 -0.81
CA THR A 105 -7.15 -9.27 -1.81
C THR A 105 -6.93 -9.93 -3.17
N SER A 106 -5.68 -10.11 -3.60
CA SER A 106 -5.35 -10.84 -4.82
C SER A 106 -5.90 -12.26 -4.80
N ALA A 107 -5.73 -12.97 -3.68
CA ALA A 107 -6.24 -14.33 -3.51
C ALA A 107 -7.77 -14.38 -3.54
N ALA A 108 -8.43 -13.47 -2.81
CA ALA A 108 -9.88 -13.41 -2.70
C ALA A 108 -10.56 -13.00 -4.03
N ALA A 109 -9.94 -12.11 -4.80
CA ALA A 109 -10.47 -11.64 -6.09
C ALA A 109 -10.13 -12.58 -7.28
N ARG A 110 -9.35 -13.64 -7.08
CA ARG A 110 -8.79 -14.47 -8.16
C ARG A 110 -9.85 -15.12 -9.05
N GLN A 111 -10.99 -15.50 -8.48
CA GLN A 111 -12.08 -16.16 -9.21
C GLN A 111 -13.02 -15.16 -9.91
N ALA A 112 -13.17 -13.96 -9.35
CA ALA A 112 -14.11 -12.97 -9.86
C ALA A 112 -13.46 -11.97 -10.85
N LEU A 113 -12.20 -11.59 -10.62
CA LEU A 113 -11.55 -10.48 -11.31
C LEU A 113 -10.06 -10.76 -11.54
N VAL A 114 -9.76 -11.61 -12.54
CA VAL A 114 -8.39 -12.10 -12.82
C VAL A 114 -7.38 -10.97 -13.06
N GLU A 115 -7.76 -9.93 -13.82
CA GLU A 115 -6.86 -8.79 -14.08
C GLU A 115 -6.57 -7.96 -12.84
N ALA A 116 -7.60 -7.70 -12.01
CA ALA A 116 -7.43 -7.00 -10.74
C ALA A 116 -6.58 -7.83 -9.76
N SER A 117 -6.82 -9.14 -9.70
CA SER A 117 -6.01 -10.08 -8.89
C SER A 117 -4.53 -10.03 -9.27
N ARG A 118 -4.20 -10.05 -10.58
CA ARG A 118 -2.80 -9.91 -11.05
C ARG A 118 -2.18 -8.58 -10.64
N THR A 119 -2.96 -7.50 -10.72
CA THR A 119 -2.52 -6.16 -10.32
C THR A 119 -2.22 -6.14 -8.83
N PHE A 120 -3.15 -6.59 -7.98
CA PHE A 120 -2.95 -6.66 -6.54
C PHE A 120 -1.75 -7.53 -6.16
N ARG A 121 -1.58 -8.70 -6.78
CA ARG A 121 -0.39 -9.53 -6.53
C ARG A 121 0.90 -8.76 -6.76
N LYS A 122 1.02 -8.06 -7.90
CA LYS A 122 2.22 -7.26 -8.22
C LYS A 122 2.46 -6.19 -7.16
N LEU A 123 1.42 -5.47 -6.74
CA LEU A 123 1.55 -4.44 -5.71
C LEU A 123 1.99 -5.03 -4.36
N GLY A 124 1.43 -6.19 -3.97
CA GLY A 124 1.82 -6.90 -2.76
C GLY A 124 3.27 -7.36 -2.77
N GLU A 125 3.75 -7.91 -3.90
CA GLU A 125 5.16 -8.29 -4.08
C GLU A 125 6.10 -7.08 -4.00
N GLU A 126 5.72 -5.94 -4.58
CA GLU A 126 6.51 -4.71 -4.48
C GLU A 126 6.58 -4.19 -3.04
N SER A 127 5.46 -4.16 -2.31
CA SER A 127 5.45 -3.75 -0.89
C SER A 127 6.24 -4.72 0.00
N ALA A 128 6.19 -6.03 -0.27
CA ALA A 128 7.03 -6.99 0.46
C ALA A 128 8.54 -6.74 0.22
N ARG A 129 8.93 -6.37 -1.01
CA ARG A 129 10.32 -5.97 -1.29
C ARG A 129 10.71 -4.69 -0.55
N ASN A 130 9.83 -3.69 -0.51
CA ASN A 130 10.07 -2.46 0.23
C ASN A 130 10.20 -2.71 1.74
N ALA A 131 9.30 -3.51 2.33
CA ALA A 131 9.39 -3.94 3.71
C ALA A 131 10.73 -4.66 4.01
N GLY A 132 11.19 -5.51 3.09
CA GLY A 132 12.51 -6.14 3.19
C GLY A 132 13.67 -5.14 3.22
N ARG A 133 13.64 -4.13 2.34
CA ARG A 133 14.62 -3.03 2.33
C ARG A 133 14.61 -2.24 3.65
N LEU A 134 13.43 -1.90 4.16
CA LEU A 134 13.27 -1.13 5.40
C LEU A 134 13.68 -1.91 6.65
N ARG A 135 13.39 -3.21 6.69
CA ARG A 135 13.81 -4.08 7.80
C ARG A 135 15.33 -4.15 7.91
N GLY A 136 16.01 -4.30 6.77
CA GLY A 136 17.48 -4.28 6.74
C GLY A 136 18.11 -2.96 7.20
N LEU A 137 17.35 -1.86 7.22
CA LEU A 137 17.79 -0.56 7.75
C LEU A 137 17.48 -0.38 9.24
N SER A 138 16.56 -1.19 9.79
CA SER A 138 16.15 -1.12 11.20
C SER A 138 16.99 -2.01 12.12
N GLU A 139 17.86 -2.84 11.53
CA GLU A 139 18.75 -3.79 12.23
C GLU A 139 20.21 -3.29 12.33
N ILE A 140 20.49 -2.06 11.86
CA ILE A 140 21.80 -1.39 11.86
C ILE A 140 21.82 -0.34 12.98
#